data_AF-A0A975CBK5-F1
#
_entry.id   AF-A0A975CBK5-F1
#
_cell.length_a   1.000
_cell.length_b   1.000
_cell.length_c   1.000
_cell.angle_alpha   90.00
_cell.angle_beta   90.00
_cell.angle_gamma   90.00
#
_symmetry.space_group_name_H-M   'P 1'
#
loop_
_entity.id
_entity.type
_entity.pdbx_description
1 polymer ?
#
loop_
_entity_poly.entity_id
_entity_poly.type
_entity_poly.pdbx_seq_one_letter_code
_entity_poly.pdbx_strand_id
1 'polypeptide(L)' 'MGTCKRCNKPLKTPKSIAVGYGPVCKQKHDEAEAEFLKRQITIYEELAYQERVAR' A
#
# COMPACT_ATOMS: atom_id res chain seq x y z
N MET A 1 5.39 -23.98 2.70
CA MET A 1 4.05 -23.38 2.53
C MET A 1 4.15 -21.91 2.87
N GLY A 2 3.77 -21.01 1.96
CA GLY A 2 3.77 -19.57 2.23
C GLY A 2 2.51 -19.15 3.01
N THR A 3 2.65 -18.18 3.92
CA THR A 3 1.52 -17.53 4.61
C THR A 3 1.24 -16.16 4.00
N CYS A 4 -0.02 -15.72 4.09
CA CYS A 4 -0.41 -14.39 3.63
C CYS A 4 0.21 -13.32 4.53
N LYS A 5 0.96 -12.36 3.98
CA LYS A 5 1.59 -11.26 4.74
C LYS A 5 0.60 -10.35 5.47
N ARG A 6 -0.68 -10.33 5.07
CA ARG A 6 -1.72 -9.48 5.68
C ARG A 6 -2.50 -10.17 6.81
N CYS A 7 -2.83 -11.45 6.65
CA CYS A 7 -3.75 -12.16 7.55
C CYS A 7 -3.19 -13.46 8.11
N ASN A 8 -1.93 -13.80 7.79
CA ASN A 8 -1.20 -15.00 8.21
C ASN A 8 -1.87 -16.35 7.90
N LYS A 9 -2.97 -16.36 7.13
CA LYS A 9 -3.59 -17.61 6.67
C LYS A 9 -2.70 -18.35 5.67
N PRO A 10 -2.71 -19.69 5.66
CA PRO A 10 -1.91 -20.49 4.74
C PRO A 10 -2.39 -20.30 3.29
N LEU A 11 -1.44 -20.10 2.38
CA LEU A 11 -1.69 -19.93 0.95
C LEU A 11 -1.72 -21.27 0.26
N LYS A 12 -2.77 -21.50 -0.54
CA LYS A 12 -3.05 -22.79 -1.19
C LYS A 12 -2.52 -22.90 -2.62
N THR A 13 -2.49 -21.78 -3.36
CA THR A 13 -2.12 -21.78 -4.78
C THR A 13 -0.71 -21.24 -4.98
N PRO A 14 0.06 -21.77 -5.97
CA PRO A 14 1.42 -21.30 -6.24
C PRO A 14 1.46 -19.81 -6.59
N LYS A 15 0.46 -19.29 -7.32
CA LYS A 15 0.31 -17.86 -7.61
C LYS A 15 0.22 -17.02 -6.34
N SER A 16 -0.58 -17.44 -5.36
CA SER A 16 -0.72 -16.69 -4.11
C SER A 16 0.56 -16.75 -3.29
N ILE A 17 1.24 -17.90 -3.27
CA ILE A 17 2.54 -18.08 -2.59
C ILE A 17 3.59 -17.15 -3.18
N ALA A 18 3.71 -17.08 -4.51
CA ALA A 18 4.66 -16.20 -5.19
C ALA A 18 4.42 -14.71 -4.87
N VAL A 19 3.15 -14.30 -4.80
CA VAL A 19 2.78 -12.92 -4.47
C VAL A 19 2.86 -12.64 -2.96
N GLY A 20 2.79 -13.66 -2.11
CA GLY A 20 2.78 -13.55 -0.65
C GLY A 20 1.44 -13.07 -0.06
N TYR A 21 0.40 -12.95 -0.88
CA TYR A 21 -0.94 -12.56 -0.46
C TYR A 21 -2.00 -13.48 -1.06
N GLY A 22 -3.05 -13.77 -0.28
CA GLY A 22 -4.28 -14.34 -0.83
C GLY A 22 -5.00 -13.31 -1.71
N PRO A 23 -5.87 -13.74 -2.64
CA PRO A 23 -6.46 -12.86 -3.66
C PRO A 23 -7.20 -11.65 -3.06
N VAL A 24 -8.03 -11.87 -2.05
CA VAL A 24 -8.76 -10.78 -1.36
C VAL A 24 -7.81 -9.88 -0.56
N CYS A 25 -6.80 -10.47 0.08
CA CYS A 25 -5.82 -9.69 0.85
C CYS A 25 -4.93 -8.84 -0.05
N LYS A 26 -4.66 -9.31 -1.27
CA LYS A 26 -3.95 -8.56 -2.30
C LYS A 26 -4.77 -7.35 -2.74
N GLN A 27 -6.03 -7.54 -3.10
CA GLN A 27 -6.90 -6.44 -3.51
C GLN A 27 -6.95 -5.33 -2.43
N LYS A 28 -7.15 -5.70 -1.17
CA LYS A 28 -7.13 -4.74 -0.05
C LYS A 28 -5.78 -4.07 0.18
N HIS A 29 -4.68 -4.73 -0.21
CA HIS A 29 -3.35 -4.14 -0.12
C HIS A 29 -3.16 -3.12 -1.22
N ASP A 30 -3.51 -3.48 -2.46
CA ASP A 30 -3.40 -2.60 -3.62
C ASP A 30 -4.30 -1.36 -3.46
N GLU A 31 -5.50 -1.51 -2.89
CA GLU A 31 -6.39 -0.39 -2.53
C GLU A 31 -5.76 0.55 -1.49
N ALA A 32 -5.17 -0.01 -0.42
CA ALA A 32 -4.53 0.78 0.63
C ALA A 32 -3.28 1.52 0.13
N GLU A 33 -2.47 0.87 -0.71
CA GLU A 33 -1.33 1.50 -1.38
C GLU A 33 -1.77 2.62 -2.32
N ALA A 34 -2.84 2.41 -3.09
CA ALA A 34 -3.39 3.43 -3.96
C ALA A 34 -3.93 4.65 -3.18
N GLU A 35 -4.57 4.44 -2.02
CA GLU A 35 -4.99 5.54 -1.16
C GLU A 35 -3.81 6.25 -0.50
N PHE A 36 -2.79 5.51 -0.07
CA PHE A 36 -1.57 6.08 0.49
C PHE A 36 -0.88 6.99 -0.53
N LEU A 37 -0.68 6.52 -1.76
CA LEU A 37 -0.06 7.28 -2.85
C LEU A 37 -0.85 8.55 -3.20
N LYS A 38 -2.18 8.52 -3.12
CA LYS A 38 -3.02 9.73 -3.35
C LYS A 38 -2.82 10.82 -2.30
N ARG A 39 -2.47 10.45 -1.06
CA ARG A 39 -2.28 11.37 0.06
C ARG A 39 -0.84 11.82 0.22
N GLN A 40 0.09 11.16 -0.47
CA GLN A 40 1.50 11.48 -0.40
C GLN A 40 1.76 12.78 -1.16
N ILE A 41 2.17 13.81 -0.42
CA ILE A 41 2.75 15.03 -0.99
C ILE A 41 4.28 14.94 -0.94
N THR A 42 4.94 15.56 -1.90
CA THR A 42 6.39 15.70 -1.90
C THR A 42 6.82 16.78 -0.91
N ILE A 43 8.07 16.70 -0.42
CA ILE A 43 8.62 17.73 0.47
C ILE A 43 8.63 19.12 -0.18
N TYR A 44 8.77 19.18 -1.49
CA TYR A 44 8.75 20.44 -2.26
C TYR A 44 7.36 21.07 -2.28
N GLU A 45 6.30 20.26 -2.42
CA GLU A 45 4.91 20.75 -2.38
C GLU A 45 4.56 21.31 -0.99
N GLU A 46 5.02 20.65 0.08
CA GLU A 46 4.83 21.15 1.44
C GLU A 46 5.56 22.47 1.67
N LEU A 47 6.84 22.57 1.29
CA LEU A 47 7.62 23.81 1.42
C LEU A 47 6.97 24.97 0.66
N ALA A 48 6.52 24.74 -0.57
CA ALA A 48 5.83 25.75 -1.37
C ALA A 48 4.44 26.13 -0.81
N TYR A 49 3.77 25.23 -0.09
CA TYR A 49 2.56 25.57 0.64
C TYR A 49 2.86 26.45 1.85
N GLN A 50 3.87 26.10 2.66
CA GLN A 50 4.29 26.88 3.82
C GLN A 50 4.72 28.30 3.45
N GLU A 51 5.48 28.48 2.36
CA GLU A 51 5.86 29.80 1.85
C GLU A 51 4.66 30.67 1.44
N ARG A 52 3.60 30.06 0.89
CA ARG A 52 2.36 30.77 0.54
C ARG A 52 1.54 31.17 1.76
N VAL A 53 1.50 30.32 2.78
CA VAL A 53 0.71 30.55 4.01
C VAL A 53 1.40 31.51 4.98
N ALA A 54 2.74 31.54 4.99
CA ALA A 54 3.52 32.44 5.84
C ALA A 54 3.49 33.92 5.39
N ARG A 55 2.82 34.23 4.29
CA ARG A 55 2.76 35.55 3.65
C ARG A 55 1.40 36.21 3.89
#